data_AF-A0A920CQA4-F1
#
_entry.id   AF-A0A920CQA4-F1
#
_cell.length_a   1.000
_cell.length_b   1.000
_cell.length_c   1.000
_cell.angle_alpha   90.00
_cell.angle_beta   90.00
_cell.angle_gamma   90.00
#
_symmetry.space_group_name_H-M   'P 1'
#
loop_
_entity.id
_entity.type
_entity.pdbx_description
1 polymer ?
#
loop_
_entity_poly.entity_id
_entity_poly.type
_entity_poly.pdbx_seq_one_letter_code
_entity_poly.pdbx_strand_id
1 'polypeptide(L)'
;MGAGKKTKYNSRFLEIGHQIIADMPKSRKENLCSLSHTLHFVTLLGFQSFKSKRNVADGVRKSEPCPTKVGITLISDVDIDDVPVIDVRLDKYTGISKDQIGKRKVKANEKFDLTYYEFMFLMLRDEYAGFFEANDDPRGGYVSLYLKAFEKGDAKLPTPSIQFKRNKPKNKSGYREDVVPITEQIIPIDKKVQGEWKVIPKYADKYGPLLEHLLKKREEGKKRKAQSMRELHLTSK
;
A
#
# COMPACT_ATOMS: atom_id res chain seq x y z
N MET A 1 22.66 7.51 -1.42
CA MET A 1 21.52 7.07 -0.59
C MET A 1 20.93 8.28 0.12
N GLY A 2 19.68 8.66 -0.17
CA GLY A 2 19.00 9.70 0.61
C GLY A 2 18.52 9.11 1.93
N ALA A 3 19.36 9.15 2.96
CA ALA A 3 18.95 8.74 4.30
C ALA A 3 17.80 9.65 4.76
N GLY A 4 16.61 9.09 4.97
CA GLY A 4 15.54 9.80 5.65
C GLY A 4 16.04 10.35 6.98
N LYS A 5 15.53 11.51 7.42
CA LYS A 5 15.90 12.10 8.72
C LYS A 5 15.80 11.03 9.81
N LYS A 6 16.94 10.67 10.42
CA LYS A 6 16.99 9.77 11.58
C LYS A 6 16.18 10.41 12.71
N THR A 7 15.06 9.80 13.05
CA THR A 7 14.34 10.08 14.30
C THR A 7 14.80 9.04 15.34
N LYS A 8 14.68 9.34 16.65
CA LYS A 8 14.92 8.35 17.71
C LYS A 8 14.08 7.07 17.55
N TYR A 9 12.94 7.16 16.87
CA TYR A 9 12.05 6.03 16.60
C TYR A 9 12.58 5.11 15.49
N ASN A 10 13.16 5.68 14.43
CA ASN A 10 13.69 4.88 13.31
C ASN A 10 15.07 4.26 13.61
N SER A 11 15.83 4.77 14.59
CA SER A 11 17.19 4.31 14.85
C SER A 11 17.26 2.85 15.32
N ARG A 12 16.34 2.40 16.18
CA ARG A 12 16.32 1.01 16.68
C ARG A 12 16.09 0.00 15.56
N PHE A 13 15.12 0.25 14.68
CA PHE A 13 14.84 -0.66 13.56
C PHE A 13 15.95 -0.65 12.52
N LEU A 14 16.59 0.50 12.31
CA LEU A 14 17.77 0.57 11.45
C LEU A 14 18.93 -0.26 12.01
N GLU A 15 19.15 -0.22 13.32
CA GLU A 15 20.19 -1.02 13.99
C GLU A 15 19.90 -2.52 13.90
N ILE A 16 18.66 -2.94 14.20
CA ILE A 16 18.22 -4.34 14.02
C ILE A 16 18.40 -4.77 12.56
N GLY A 17 18.00 -3.93 11.60
CA GLY A 17 18.15 -4.22 10.17
C GLY A 17 19.61 -4.36 9.75
N HIS A 18 20.50 -3.49 10.25
CA HIS A 18 21.94 -3.59 9.99
C HIS A 18 22.52 -4.88 10.58
N GLN A 19 22.12 -5.26 11.79
CA GLN A 19 22.57 -6.51 12.41
C GLN A 19 22.13 -7.72 11.58
N ILE A 20 20.86 -7.78 11.17
CA ILE A 20 20.34 -8.85 10.31
C ILE A 20 21.13 -8.96 9.00
N ILE A 21 21.49 -7.82 8.39
CA ILE A 21 22.27 -7.80 7.14
C ILE A 21 23.74 -8.18 7.37
N ALA A 22 24.31 -7.83 8.53
CA ALA A 22 25.67 -8.18 8.91
C ALA A 22 25.81 -9.69 9.14
N ASP A 23 24.82 -10.30 9.79
CA ASP A 23 24.77 -11.73 10.10
C ASP A 23 24.30 -12.59 8.92
N MET A 24 23.90 -11.96 7.81
CA MET A 24 23.38 -12.66 6.64
C MET A 24 24.51 -13.38 5.87
N PRO A 25 24.32 -14.66 5.49
CA PRO A 25 25.24 -15.36 4.61
C PRO A 25 25.43 -14.62 3.28
N LYS A 26 26.66 -14.70 2.71
CA LYS A 26 27.02 -14.00 1.46
C LYS A 26 26.05 -14.29 0.32
N SER A 27 25.66 -15.56 0.12
CA SER A 27 24.73 -15.98 -0.93
C SER A 27 23.36 -15.29 -0.83
N ARG A 28 22.85 -15.13 0.39
CA ARG A 28 21.57 -14.46 0.64
C ARG A 28 21.69 -12.94 0.49
N LYS A 29 22.85 -12.38 0.86
CA LYS A 29 23.15 -10.95 0.70
C LYS A 29 23.26 -10.53 -0.77
N GLU A 30 23.83 -11.40 -1.62
CA GLU A 30 23.90 -11.19 -3.08
C GLU A 30 22.52 -11.20 -3.72
N ASN A 31 21.57 -11.93 -3.13
CA ASN A 31 20.18 -11.91 -3.59
C ASN A 31 19.45 -10.61 -3.24
N LEU A 32 19.94 -9.77 -2.32
CA LEU A 32 19.22 -8.57 -1.92
C LEU A 32 19.03 -7.59 -3.08
N CYS A 33 17.79 -7.21 -3.35
CA CYS A 33 17.39 -6.34 -4.47
C CYS A 33 17.74 -6.90 -5.87
N SER A 34 18.15 -8.16 -6.01
CA SER A 34 18.61 -8.75 -7.28
C SER A 34 17.56 -8.66 -8.40
N LEU A 35 16.27 -8.76 -8.06
CA LEU A 35 15.13 -8.72 -8.96
C LEU A 35 14.27 -7.47 -8.83
N SER A 36 14.68 -6.47 -8.05
CA SER A 36 13.93 -5.20 -7.90
C SER A 36 13.61 -4.50 -9.23
N HIS A 37 14.50 -4.64 -10.22
CA HIS A 37 14.35 -4.08 -11.56
C HIS A 37 13.31 -4.79 -12.44
N THR A 38 12.88 -6.00 -12.05
CA THR A 38 11.99 -6.85 -12.85
C THR A 38 10.51 -6.70 -12.49
N LEU A 39 10.18 -5.92 -11.44
CA LEU A 39 8.80 -5.66 -11.02
C LEU A 39 8.46 -4.22 -11.34
N HIS A 40 7.56 -4.00 -12.29
CA HIS A 40 7.22 -2.68 -12.79
C HIS A 40 5.88 -2.21 -12.26
N PHE A 41 5.87 -0.95 -11.85
CA PHE A 41 4.63 -0.27 -11.49
C PHE A 41 3.72 -0.08 -12.71
N VAL A 42 2.44 -0.45 -12.57
CA VAL A 42 1.44 -0.19 -13.62
C VAL A 42 0.43 0.85 -13.16
N THR A 43 -0.22 0.64 -12.02
CA THR A 43 -1.25 1.56 -11.51
C THR A 43 -1.56 1.28 -10.04
N LEU A 44 -2.14 2.26 -9.36
CA LEU A 44 -2.78 2.08 -8.06
C LEU A 44 -4.27 1.81 -8.25
N LEU A 45 -4.82 0.91 -7.44
CA LEU A 45 -6.24 0.60 -7.44
C LEU A 45 -6.92 1.30 -6.26
N GLY A 46 -8.09 1.90 -6.47
CA GLY A 46 -8.78 2.62 -5.41
C GLY A 46 -10.31 2.52 -5.47
N PHE A 47 -10.94 2.60 -4.30
CA PHE A 47 -12.40 2.73 -4.21
C PHE A 47 -12.82 4.19 -4.29
N GLN A 48 -13.68 4.52 -5.25
CA GLN A 48 -14.36 5.79 -5.40
C GLN A 48 -15.48 5.99 -4.37
N SER A 49 -16.05 4.91 -3.83
CA SER A 49 -17.01 4.94 -2.71
C SER A 49 -16.44 5.54 -1.42
N PHE A 50 -15.11 5.51 -1.28
CA PHE A 50 -14.35 6.12 -0.19
C PHE A 50 -13.48 7.25 -0.75
N LYS A 51 -13.60 8.45 -0.18
CA LYS A 51 -12.85 9.61 -0.64
C LYS A 51 -11.65 9.83 0.26
N SER A 52 -10.47 9.76 -0.33
CA SER A 52 -9.24 10.34 0.21
C SER A 52 -9.02 11.74 -0.35
N LYS A 53 -7.97 12.39 0.14
CA LYS A 53 -7.56 13.74 -0.24
C LYS A 53 -6.14 13.66 -0.77
N ARG A 54 -5.88 14.25 -1.94
CA ARG A 54 -4.54 14.43 -2.51
C ARG A 54 -4.19 15.92 -2.60
N ASN A 55 -2.91 16.27 -2.52
CA ASN A 55 -2.44 17.63 -2.78
C ASN A 55 -2.16 17.77 -4.28
N VAL A 56 -2.54 18.89 -4.90
CA VAL A 56 -2.58 19.02 -6.37
C VAL A 56 -1.78 20.21 -6.90
N ALA A 57 -1.11 20.99 -6.04
CA ALA A 57 -0.26 22.09 -6.48
C ALA A 57 0.83 22.42 -5.45
N ASP A 58 1.97 22.86 -5.95
CA ASP A 58 3.02 23.49 -5.17
C ASP A 58 2.58 24.89 -4.74
N GLY A 59 2.74 25.21 -3.46
CA GLY A 59 2.52 26.55 -2.90
C GLY A 59 1.12 26.83 -2.35
N VAL A 60 0.06 26.14 -2.81
CA VAL A 60 -1.29 26.29 -2.27
C VAL A 60 -1.74 24.96 -1.68
N ARG A 61 -2.22 24.94 -0.42
CA ARG A 61 -2.86 23.77 0.22
C ARG A 61 -4.22 23.46 -0.43
N LYS A 62 -4.24 23.23 -1.74
CA LYS A 62 -5.43 22.77 -2.46
C LYS A 62 -5.42 21.25 -2.46
N SER A 63 -6.44 20.68 -1.85
CA SER A 63 -6.63 19.24 -1.82
C SER A 63 -7.88 18.83 -2.58
N GLU A 64 -7.72 17.88 -3.50
CA GLU A 64 -8.81 17.33 -4.28
C GLU A 64 -9.22 15.95 -3.77
N PRO A 65 -10.51 15.59 -3.91
CA PRO A 65 -10.97 14.25 -3.63
C PRO A 65 -10.35 13.26 -4.63
N CYS A 66 -9.85 12.14 -4.12
CA CYS A 66 -9.38 11.02 -4.92
C CYS A 66 -9.89 9.69 -4.37
N PRO A 67 -9.93 8.62 -5.18
CA PRO A 67 -10.27 7.29 -4.68
C PRO A 67 -9.34 6.87 -3.53
N THR A 68 -9.88 6.21 -2.52
CA THR A 68 -9.06 5.61 -1.46
C THR A 68 -8.36 4.38 -2.00
N LYS A 69 -7.03 4.45 -2.06
CA LYS A 69 -6.17 3.38 -2.55
C LYS A 69 -6.33 2.10 -1.72
N VAL A 70 -6.47 0.96 -2.38
CA VAL A 70 -6.67 -0.37 -1.78
C VAL A 70 -5.71 -1.43 -2.31
N GLY A 71 -5.01 -1.15 -3.41
CA GLY A 71 -4.09 -2.09 -4.02
C GLY A 71 -3.21 -1.46 -5.09
N ILE A 72 -2.48 -2.33 -5.77
CA ILE A 72 -1.51 -2.00 -6.82
C ILE A 72 -1.57 -3.08 -7.90
N THR A 73 -1.45 -2.67 -9.15
CA THR A 73 -1.18 -3.55 -10.27
C THR A 73 0.31 -3.46 -10.60
N LEU A 74 0.95 -4.62 -10.71
CA LEU A 74 2.32 -4.77 -11.17
C LEU A 74 2.34 -5.60 -12.46
N ILE A 75 3.47 -5.56 -13.16
CA ILE A 75 3.85 -6.47 -14.22
C ILE A 75 5.29 -6.91 -13.95
N SER A 76 5.65 -8.15 -14.29
CA SER A 76 7.02 -8.62 -14.08
C SER A 76 7.67 -9.07 -15.38
N ASP A 77 8.97 -8.81 -15.54
CA ASP A 77 9.76 -9.32 -16.66
C ASP A 77 10.04 -10.83 -16.58
N VAL A 78 9.79 -11.44 -15.42
CA VAL A 78 10.08 -12.85 -15.14
C VAL A 78 8.84 -13.56 -14.59
N ASP A 79 8.81 -14.88 -14.74
CA ASP A 79 7.81 -15.71 -14.07
C ASP A 79 7.99 -15.62 -12.55
N ILE A 80 6.88 -15.52 -11.82
CA ILE A 80 6.87 -15.55 -10.34
C ILE A 80 6.00 -16.72 -9.88
N ASP A 81 6.64 -17.72 -9.27
CA ASP A 81 5.96 -18.97 -8.90
C ASP A 81 5.06 -18.87 -7.66
N ASP A 82 5.25 -17.85 -6.83
CA ASP A 82 4.62 -17.80 -5.52
C ASP A 82 4.20 -16.39 -5.09
N VAL A 83 3.48 -15.69 -5.97
CA VAL A 83 2.81 -14.44 -5.62
C VAL A 83 1.81 -14.70 -4.48
N PRO A 84 1.87 -13.93 -3.36
CA PRO A 84 1.00 -14.15 -2.22
C PRO A 84 -0.47 -13.87 -2.54
N VAL A 85 -1.35 -14.71 -2.01
CA VAL A 85 -2.81 -14.58 -2.07
C VAL A 85 -3.34 -14.59 -0.65
N ILE A 86 -3.96 -13.49 -0.23
CA ILE A 86 -4.42 -13.30 1.15
C ILE A 86 -5.90 -12.91 1.13
N ASP A 87 -6.69 -13.51 2.01
CA ASP A 87 -8.07 -13.09 2.23
C ASP A 87 -8.10 -11.61 2.63
N VAL A 88 -8.75 -10.79 1.80
CA VAL A 88 -8.84 -9.34 1.96
C VAL A 88 -9.56 -8.88 3.23
N ARG A 89 -10.25 -9.80 3.92
CA ARG A 89 -10.90 -9.56 5.22
C ARG A 89 -9.92 -9.61 6.38
N LEU A 90 -8.75 -10.23 6.20
CA LEU A 90 -7.67 -10.19 7.17
C LEU A 90 -6.98 -8.83 7.12
N ASP A 91 -6.75 -8.24 8.29
CA ASP A 91 -6.16 -6.91 8.43
C ASP A 91 -5.10 -6.88 9.55
N LYS A 92 -4.50 -5.70 9.78
CA LYS A 92 -3.50 -5.52 10.84
C LYS A 92 -3.98 -5.88 12.24
N TYR A 93 -5.29 -5.84 12.51
CA TYR A 93 -5.84 -6.12 13.83
C TYR A 93 -6.05 -7.62 14.02
N THR A 94 -6.58 -8.30 12.99
CA THR A 94 -6.72 -9.77 13.02
C THR A 94 -5.36 -10.45 12.98
N GLY A 95 -4.40 -9.86 12.27
CA GLY A 95 -3.14 -10.49 11.89
C GLY A 95 -3.33 -11.40 10.68
N ILE A 96 -2.21 -11.89 10.14
CA ILE A 96 -2.14 -12.85 9.05
C ILE A 96 -1.06 -13.87 9.43
N SER A 97 -1.43 -15.13 9.62
CA SER A 97 -0.49 -16.21 9.89
C SER A 97 0.02 -16.83 8.58
N LYS A 98 1.14 -17.57 8.65
CA LYS A 98 1.83 -18.09 7.46
C LYS A 98 0.96 -19.08 6.66
N ASP A 99 0.16 -19.88 7.35
CA ASP A 99 -0.79 -20.84 6.78
C ASP A 99 -1.97 -20.17 6.06
N GLN A 100 -2.24 -18.90 6.34
CA GLN A 100 -3.28 -18.10 5.68
C GLN A 100 -2.80 -17.43 4.39
N ILE A 101 -1.51 -17.54 4.05
CA ILE A 101 -0.93 -16.95 2.85
C ILE A 101 -0.88 -18.03 1.76
N GLY A 102 -1.89 -17.99 0.89
CA GLY A 102 -1.90 -18.76 -0.34
C GLY A 102 -0.85 -18.27 -1.32
N LYS A 103 -0.62 -19.04 -2.38
CA LYS A 103 0.34 -18.73 -3.45
C LYS A 103 -0.31 -18.94 -4.80
N ARG A 104 0.01 -18.08 -5.76
CA ARG A 104 -0.32 -18.27 -7.18
C ARG A 104 0.89 -18.00 -8.04
N LYS A 105 0.89 -18.60 -9.24
CA LYS A 105 1.87 -18.31 -10.28
C LYS A 105 1.41 -17.13 -11.12
N VAL A 106 2.36 -16.33 -11.58
CA VAL A 106 2.15 -15.25 -12.56
C VAL A 106 3.22 -15.37 -13.62
N LYS A 107 2.84 -15.24 -14.89
CA LYS A 107 3.80 -15.30 -16.01
C LYS A 107 4.47 -13.96 -16.27
N ALA A 108 5.66 -14.01 -16.83
CA ALA A 108 6.34 -12.83 -17.35
C ALA A 108 5.40 -12.05 -18.28
N ASN A 109 5.44 -10.72 -18.17
CA ASN A 109 4.62 -9.74 -18.88
C ASN A 109 3.11 -9.82 -18.60
N GLU A 110 2.68 -10.61 -17.60
CA GLU A 110 1.30 -10.62 -17.14
C GLU A 110 1.07 -9.54 -16.07
N LYS A 111 -0.01 -8.76 -16.22
CA LYS A 111 -0.42 -7.79 -15.18
C LYS A 111 -1.13 -8.52 -14.05
N PHE A 112 -0.77 -8.20 -12.82
CA PHE A 112 -1.37 -8.83 -11.65
C PHE A 112 -1.64 -7.84 -10.52
N ASP A 113 -2.82 -7.99 -9.91
CA ASP A 113 -3.28 -7.11 -8.84
C ASP A 113 -2.95 -7.67 -7.46
N LEU A 114 -2.51 -6.79 -6.56
CA LEU A 114 -2.19 -7.07 -5.17
C LEU A 114 -2.93 -6.12 -4.24
N THR A 115 -3.46 -6.63 -3.14
CA THR A 115 -3.78 -5.81 -1.97
C THR A 115 -2.50 -5.32 -1.30
N TYR A 116 -2.60 -4.37 -0.37
CA TYR A 116 -1.41 -3.88 0.32
C TYR A 116 -0.67 -4.94 1.15
N TYR A 117 -1.37 -5.92 1.70
CA TYR A 117 -0.72 -6.99 2.45
C TYR A 117 -0.06 -8.00 1.51
N GLU A 118 -0.73 -8.39 0.43
CA GLU A 118 -0.09 -9.22 -0.62
C GLU A 118 1.16 -8.51 -1.17
N PHE A 119 1.06 -7.22 -1.47
CA PHE A 119 2.20 -6.40 -1.88
C PHE A 119 3.31 -6.38 -0.82
N MET A 120 2.97 -6.16 0.46
CA MET A 120 3.95 -6.19 1.55
C MET A 120 4.72 -7.52 1.60
N PHE A 121 4.01 -8.65 1.58
CA PHE A 121 4.65 -9.97 1.66
C PHE A 121 5.49 -10.29 0.43
N LEU A 122 5.08 -9.85 -0.76
CA LEU A 122 5.90 -9.97 -1.97
C LEU A 122 7.15 -9.12 -1.86
N MET A 123 7.01 -7.83 -1.53
CA MET A 123 8.12 -6.89 -1.55
C MET A 123 9.16 -7.14 -0.45
N LEU A 124 8.79 -7.76 0.67
CA LEU A 124 9.72 -8.06 1.77
C LEU A 124 10.65 -9.25 1.49
N ARG A 125 10.48 -9.94 0.36
CA ARG A 125 11.42 -11.00 -0.06
C ARG A 125 12.77 -10.41 -0.41
N ASP A 126 13.83 -11.21 -0.25
CA ASP A 126 15.20 -10.72 -0.41
C ASP A 126 15.46 -10.21 -1.82
N GLU A 127 15.00 -10.93 -2.85
CA GLU A 127 15.17 -10.58 -4.26
C GLU A 127 14.62 -9.19 -4.63
N TYR A 128 13.59 -8.73 -3.92
CA TYR A 128 13.03 -7.39 -4.13
C TYR A 128 13.51 -6.39 -3.08
N ALA A 129 13.75 -6.86 -1.85
CA ALA A 129 14.22 -6.10 -0.69
C ALA A 129 13.50 -4.75 -0.50
N GLY A 130 12.19 -4.77 -0.75
CA GLY A 130 11.29 -3.65 -0.59
C GLY A 130 11.18 -2.71 -1.78
N PHE A 131 11.91 -2.93 -2.88
CA PHE A 131 11.96 -2.03 -4.04
C PHE A 131 11.37 -2.64 -5.31
N PHE A 132 10.77 -1.79 -6.12
CA PHE A 132 10.26 -2.10 -7.44
C PHE A 132 10.58 -0.95 -8.41
N GLU A 133 10.55 -1.26 -9.70
CA GLU A 133 10.76 -0.30 -10.77
C GLU A 133 9.55 0.65 -10.87
N ALA A 134 9.84 1.94 -10.95
CA ALA A 134 8.87 2.96 -11.35
C ALA A 134 9.57 4.13 -12.03
N ASN A 135 9.02 4.60 -13.16
CA ASN A 135 9.55 5.71 -13.96
C ASN A 135 11.01 5.51 -14.40
N ASP A 136 11.34 4.31 -14.88
CA ASP A 136 12.66 3.89 -15.35
C ASP A 136 13.75 3.90 -14.26
N ASP A 137 13.40 4.04 -12.98
CA ASP A 137 14.28 3.79 -11.84
C ASP A 137 13.96 2.40 -11.29
N PRO A 138 14.91 1.42 -11.34
CA PRO A 138 14.77 0.08 -10.76
C PRO A 138 14.41 0.06 -9.26
N ARG A 139 14.57 1.19 -8.57
CA ARG A 139 14.19 1.40 -7.18
C ARG A 139 13.32 2.65 -7.04
N GLY A 140 12.56 2.99 -8.07
CA GLY A 140 11.70 4.17 -8.13
C GLY A 140 10.53 4.06 -7.16
N GLY A 141 10.05 2.84 -6.90
CA GLY A 141 9.05 2.52 -5.91
C GLY A 141 9.61 1.72 -4.74
N TYR A 142 9.00 1.86 -3.55
CA TYR A 142 9.30 0.99 -2.41
C TYR A 142 8.11 0.80 -1.46
N VAL A 143 8.09 -0.34 -0.77
CA VAL A 143 7.19 -0.56 0.36
C VAL A 143 7.74 0.16 1.60
N SER A 144 6.87 0.85 2.31
CA SER A 144 7.14 1.46 3.61
C SER A 144 6.15 0.93 4.64
N LEU A 145 6.60 0.77 5.88
CA LEU A 145 5.81 0.20 6.96
C LEU A 145 5.56 1.27 8.03
N TYR A 146 4.30 1.58 8.30
CA TYR A 146 3.95 2.40 9.46
C TYR A 146 3.85 1.52 10.70
N LEU A 147 4.79 1.69 11.62
CA LEU A 147 5.00 0.81 12.77
C LEU A 147 4.29 1.26 14.06
N LYS A 148 3.82 2.51 14.13
CA LYS A 148 3.31 3.11 15.39
C LYS A 148 2.27 2.28 16.14
N ALA A 149 1.27 1.72 15.45
CA ALA A 149 0.24 0.88 16.08
C ALA A 149 0.76 -0.52 16.43
N PHE A 150 1.66 -1.06 15.59
CA PHE A 150 2.28 -2.36 15.80
C PHE A 150 3.18 -2.36 17.04
N GLU A 151 4.03 -1.35 17.18
CA GLU A 151 4.93 -1.19 18.34
C GLU A 151 4.18 -1.04 19.67
N LYS A 152 3.00 -0.43 19.64
CA LYS A 152 2.15 -0.28 20.83
C LYS A 152 1.40 -1.54 21.21
N GLY A 153 1.40 -2.56 20.35
CA GLY A 153 0.54 -3.75 20.49
C GLY A 153 -0.91 -3.52 20.07
N ASP A 154 -1.26 -2.34 19.55
CA ASP A 154 -2.61 -2.02 19.05
C ASP A 154 -2.92 -2.75 17.73
N ALA A 155 -1.89 -3.24 17.05
CA ALA A 155 -1.97 -3.98 15.79
C ALA A 155 -0.99 -5.16 15.79
N LYS A 156 -1.40 -6.29 15.20
CA LYS A 156 -0.56 -7.48 15.02
C LYS A 156 0.37 -7.39 13.82
N LEU A 157 0.10 -6.49 12.87
CA LEU A 157 0.96 -6.24 11.71
C LEU A 157 1.19 -4.73 11.51
N PRO A 158 2.32 -4.34 10.90
CA PRO A 158 2.49 -2.97 10.43
C PRO A 158 1.45 -2.60 9.37
N THR A 159 1.22 -1.30 9.20
CA THR A 159 0.40 -0.82 8.07
C THR A 159 1.29 -0.58 6.86
N PRO A 160 1.20 -1.40 5.80
CA PRO A 160 1.96 -1.18 4.58
C PRO A 160 1.54 0.09 3.85
N SER A 161 2.49 0.69 3.16
CA SER A 161 2.33 1.89 2.35
C SER A 161 3.22 1.80 1.12
N ILE A 162 2.68 2.22 -0.02
CA ILE A 162 3.43 2.29 -1.27
C ILE A 162 3.99 3.70 -1.39
N GLN A 163 5.31 3.80 -1.44
CA GLN A 163 6.04 5.05 -1.57
C GLN A 163 6.77 5.06 -2.91
N PHE A 164 6.93 6.26 -3.44
CA PHE A 164 7.70 6.48 -4.64
C PHE A 164 8.79 7.48 -4.33
N LYS A 165 9.99 7.22 -4.84
CA LYS A 165 11.04 8.24 -4.83
C LYS A 165 10.51 9.43 -5.61
N ARG A 166 10.61 10.60 -5.00
CA ARG A 166 10.33 11.84 -5.70
C ARG A 166 11.43 12.00 -6.74
N ASN A 167 11.07 12.15 -8.02
CA ASN A 167 11.96 12.75 -9.01
C ASN A 167 12.13 14.23 -8.63
N LYS A 168 12.91 14.50 -7.58
CA LYS A 168 13.38 15.84 -7.31
C LYS A 168 14.49 16.12 -8.33
N PRO A 169 14.34 17.07 -9.25
CA PRO A 169 15.53 17.54 -9.95
C PRO A 169 16.53 18.07 -8.91
N LYS A 170 17.82 17.93 -9.22
CA LYS A 170 18.91 18.28 -8.31
C LYS A 170 18.97 19.77 -7.94
N ASN A 171 18.19 20.61 -8.63
CA ASN A 171 18.16 22.05 -8.42
C ASN A 171 16.90 22.42 -7.64
N LYS A 172 17.03 23.32 -6.64
CA LYS A 172 16.01 23.69 -5.65
C LYS A 172 14.74 24.36 -6.21
N SER A 173 14.60 24.45 -7.54
CA SER A 173 13.46 25.05 -8.23
C SER A 173 13.04 24.12 -9.36
N GLY A 174 11.81 23.63 -9.30
CA GLY A 174 11.18 22.89 -10.39
C GLY A 174 10.72 21.52 -9.92
N TYR A 175 9.42 21.33 -9.79
CA TYR A 175 8.88 20.09 -10.32
C TYR A 175 9.15 20.13 -11.82
N ARG A 176 9.60 19.01 -12.37
CA ARG A 176 9.50 18.81 -13.81
C ARG A 176 8.01 18.62 -14.10
N GLU A 177 7.39 19.51 -14.88
CA GLU A 177 5.96 19.42 -15.25
C GLU A 177 5.62 18.07 -15.93
N ASP A 178 6.63 17.41 -16.50
CA ASP A 178 6.58 16.07 -17.11
C ASP A 178 6.56 14.92 -16.09
N VAL A 179 6.80 15.15 -14.80
CA VAL A 179 6.70 14.11 -13.77
C VAL A 179 5.33 14.17 -13.10
N VAL A 180 4.41 13.40 -13.66
CA VAL A 180 3.10 13.13 -13.06
C VAL A 180 3.30 12.50 -11.67
N PRO A 181 2.81 13.12 -10.58
CA PRO A 181 2.82 12.51 -9.27
C PRO A 181 2.06 11.18 -9.35
N ILE A 182 2.66 10.06 -8.92
CA ILE A 182 2.06 8.73 -9.05
C ILE A 182 0.69 8.61 -8.33
N THR A 183 0.35 9.56 -7.44
CA THR A 183 -1.00 9.77 -6.93
C THR A 183 -2.07 10.11 -7.97
N GLU A 184 -1.69 10.40 -9.21
CA GLU A 184 -2.60 10.59 -10.36
C GLU A 184 -2.94 9.27 -11.05
N GLN A 185 -2.18 8.20 -10.80
CA GLN A 185 -2.39 6.88 -11.40
C GLN A 185 -3.29 5.98 -10.54
N ILE A 186 -4.30 6.54 -9.86
CA ILE A 186 -5.27 5.75 -9.09
C ILE A 186 -6.49 5.48 -9.97
N ILE A 187 -6.67 4.24 -10.40
CA ILE A 187 -7.83 3.80 -11.17
C ILE A 187 -8.96 3.43 -10.19
N PRO A 188 -10.18 3.99 -10.36
CA PRO A 188 -11.33 3.57 -9.59
C PRO A 188 -11.74 2.15 -9.97
N ILE A 189 -11.91 1.28 -8.98
CA ILE A 189 -12.28 -0.14 -9.18
C ILE A 189 -13.73 -0.45 -8.80
N ASP A 190 -14.48 0.53 -8.31
CA ASP A 190 -15.90 0.45 -8.02
C ASP A 190 -16.64 1.61 -8.68
N LYS A 191 -17.94 1.42 -8.90
CA LYS A 191 -18.82 2.42 -9.49
C LYS A 191 -20.20 2.33 -8.88
N LYS A 192 -20.98 3.41 -8.99
CA LYS A 192 -22.36 3.44 -8.54
C LYS A 192 -23.27 2.87 -9.63
N VAL A 193 -24.03 1.82 -9.33
CA VAL A 193 -25.00 1.16 -10.22
C VAL A 193 -26.33 1.11 -9.49
N GLN A 194 -27.38 1.72 -10.06
CA GLN A 194 -28.72 1.74 -9.46
C GLN A 194 -28.75 2.22 -7.99
N GLY A 195 -27.87 3.17 -7.63
CA GLY A 195 -27.80 3.70 -6.27
C GLY A 195 -26.79 2.99 -5.35
N GLU A 196 -26.34 1.80 -5.71
CA GLU A 196 -25.43 0.98 -4.91
C GLU A 196 -23.99 1.04 -5.43
N TRP A 197 -23.01 0.96 -4.52
CA TRP A 197 -21.60 0.84 -4.91
C TRP A 197 -21.28 -0.62 -5.22
N LYS A 198 -20.77 -0.88 -6.43
CA LYS A 198 -20.39 -2.22 -6.88
C LYS A 198 -18.98 -2.19 -7.46
N VAL A 199 -18.19 -3.20 -7.13
CA VAL A 199 -16.86 -3.41 -7.74
C VAL A 199 -17.05 -3.77 -9.21
N ILE A 200 -16.21 -3.21 -10.09
CA ILE A 200 -16.21 -3.50 -11.52
C ILE A 200 -15.87 -5.00 -11.72
N PRO A 201 -16.51 -5.74 -12.65
CA PRO A 201 -16.39 -7.20 -12.75
C PRO A 201 -14.97 -7.75 -12.71
N LYS A 202 -14.02 -7.09 -13.40
CA LYS A 202 -12.59 -7.46 -13.40
C LYS A 202 -11.97 -7.58 -11.98
N TYR A 203 -12.43 -6.75 -11.05
CA TYR A 203 -11.87 -6.66 -9.70
C TYR A 203 -12.79 -7.31 -8.64
N ALA A 204 -13.95 -7.82 -9.04
CA ALA A 204 -15.02 -8.20 -8.12
C ALA A 204 -14.61 -9.35 -7.19
N ASP A 205 -13.98 -10.40 -7.72
CA ASP A 205 -13.61 -11.57 -6.92
C ASP A 205 -12.63 -11.22 -5.79
N LYS A 206 -11.65 -10.36 -6.08
CA LYS A 206 -10.64 -9.95 -5.09
C LYS A 206 -11.13 -8.84 -4.17
N TYR A 207 -11.76 -7.81 -4.70
CA TYR A 207 -12.05 -6.58 -3.95
C TYR A 207 -13.52 -6.42 -3.53
N GLY A 208 -14.43 -7.25 -4.05
CA GLY A 208 -15.85 -7.27 -3.66
C GLY A 208 -16.04 -7.49 -2.15
N PRO A 209 -15.48 -8.57 -1.58
CA PRO A 209 -15.58 -8.83 -0.14
C PRO A 209 -15.01 -7.69 0.72
N LEU A 210 -13.95 -7.02 0.24
CA LEU A 210 -13.36 -5.87 0.91
C LEU A 210 -14.31 -4.66 0.90
N LEU A 211 -14.92 -4.36 -0.25
CA LEU A 211 -15.87 -3.25 -0.36
C LEU A 211 -17.05 -3.45 0.59
N GLU A 212 -17.65 -4.65 0.60
CA GLU A 212 -18.77 -5.00 1.47
C GLU A 212 -18.41 -4.82 2.96
N HIS A 213 -17.26 -5.34 3.38
CA HIS A 213 -16.76 -5.20 4.75
C HIS A 213 -16.58 -3.74 5.16
N LEU A 214 -16.00 -2.92 4.28
CA LEU A 214 -15.77 -1.50 4.55
C LEU A 214 -17.08 -0.69 4.58
N LEU A 215 -18.04 -0.99 3.71
CA LEU A 215 -19.37 -0.36 3.72
C LEU A 215 -20.11 -0.69 5.01
N LYS A 216 -20.11 -1.96 5.44
CA LYS A 216 -20.70 -2.38 6.71
C LYS A 216 -20.07 -1.65 7.91
N LYS A 217 -18.74 -1.61 8.01
CA LYS A 217 -18.02 -0.86 9.06
C LYS A 217 -18.41 0.62 9.06
N ARG A 218 -18.59 1.23 7.89
CA ARG A 218 -19.00 2.63 7.75
C ARG A 218 -20.41 2.88 8.27
N GLU A 219 -21.35 1.98 7.98
CA GLU A 219 -22.74 2.07 8.47
C GLU A 219 -22.81 1.89 9.99
N GLU A 220 -22.11 0.91 10.54
CA GLU A 220 -22.01 0.71 11.99
C GLU A 220 -21.41 1.94 12.68
N GLY A 221 -20.35 2.53 12.11
CA GLY A 221 -19.75 3.76 12.62
C GLY A 221 -20.74 4.94 12.64
N LYS A 222 -21.58 5.08 11.61
CA LYS A 222 -22.65 6.09 11.60
C LYS A 222 -23.68 5.85 12.70
N LYS A 223 -24.11 4.60 12.91
CA LYS A 223 -25.06 4.23 13.97
C LYS A 223 -24.52 4.56 15.36
N ARG A 224 -23.27 4.18 15.66
CA ARG A 224 -22.60 4.47 16.94
C ARG A 224 -22.51 5.97 17.20
N LYS A 225 -22.14 6.76 16.18
CA LYS A 225 -22.07 8.22 16.31
C LYS A 225 -23.45 8.84 16.58
N ALA A 226 -24.49 8.37 15.90
CA ALA A 226 -25.86 8.83 16.13
C ALA A 226 -26.34 8.52 17.56
N GLN A 227 -26.03 7.33 18.07
CA GLN A 227 -26.35 6.93 19.45
C GLN A 227 -25.62 7.79 20.48
N SER A 228 -24.30 7.95 20.35
CA SER A 228 -23.50 8.80 21.25
C SER A 228 -23.98 10.26 21.26
N MET A 229 -24.39 10.80 20.11
CA MET A 229 -24.97 12.14 20.04
C MET A 229 -26.32 12.24 20.76
N ARG A 230 -27.16 11.19 20.70
CA ARG A 230 -28.43 11.14 21.45
C ARG A 230 -28.18 11.07 22.95
N GLU A 231 -27.24 10.23 23.39
CA GLU A 231 -26.86 10.09 24.80
C GLU A 231 -26.31 11.42 25.36
N LEU A 232 -25.44 12.10 24.62
CA LEU A 232 -24.92 13.42 25.01
C LEU A 232 -26.03 14.47 25.19
N HIS A 233 -27.05 14.48 24.33
CA HIS A 233 -28.19 15.41 24.44
C HIS A 233 -29.12 15.08 25.62
N LEU A 234 -29.13 13.82 26.07
CA LEU A 234 -29.92 13.39 27.23
C LEU A 234 -29.21 13.69 28.55
N THR A 235 -27.88 13.67 28.56
CA THR A 235 -27.07 13.99 29.75
C THR A 235 -26.76 15.48 29.92
N SER A 236 -27.07 16.31 28.92
CA SER A 236 -26.89 17.77 28.96
C SER A 236 -28.15 18.54 29.38
N LYS A 237 -29.16 17.85 29.92
CA LYS A 237 -30.37 18.40 30.53
C LYS A 237 -30.41 18.01 32.00
#